data_AF-A0A354CQA6-F1
#
_entry.id   AF-A0A354CQA6-F1
#
_cell.length_a   1.000
_cell.length_b   1.000
_cell.length_c   1.000
_cell.angle_alpha   90.00
_cell.angle_beta   90.00
_cell.angle_gamma   90.00
#
_symmetry.space_group_name_H-M   'P 1'
#
loop_
_entity.id
_entity.type
_entity.pdbx_description
1 polymer ?
#
loop_
_entity_poly.entity_id
_entity_poly.type
_entity_poly.pdbx_seq_one_letter_code
_entity_poly.pdbx_strand_id
1 'polypeptide(L)'
;IMGQNIGTCITALISSAGTNKNAKRAAAVHLLFNIIGTAFCLSLYMILSSLFPLSILNSPASLFGIALCHSVFNVLCTVIMLPLSNLLEKLVTKLVPDSRRFDKDRSCTKLDERLLAAPPVALEQCSAVACEMAEISVEAIREAVKAFGGFSPELARSVRTKEEKTDRFEDILGTYLVKLSAMRISAEGNKEAAKLLKIIGDFERIADHAVNLLEAAEETENKKLQFTPAALAELKVLSSAVEKISELALKSFVTNDIEAALSVEPLEEVIDGLKEEIRSRHINRLQQGECSIAAGFVLSDMLTDLERVSDHCSNIALCIIDIAHNNMNMHRSEREMHRNSREFDRRFEEYSRIYSL
;
A
#
# COMPACT_ATOMS: atom_id res chain seq x y z
N ILE A 1 -35.85 -23.57 -20.24
CA ILE A 1 -34.69 -22.79 -20.73
C ILE A 1 -34.65 -21.41 -20.07
N MET A 2 -35.55 -20.49 -20.40
CA MET A 2 -35.56 -19.12 -19.84
C MET A 2 -35.61 -19.08 -18.30
N GLY A 3 -36.58 -19.77 -17.68
CA GLY A 3 -36.66 -19.85 -16.21
C GLY A 3 -35.46 -20.55 -15.56
N GLN A 4 -34.82 -21.51 -16.26
CA GLN A 4 -33.62 -22.19 -15.78
C GLN A 4 -32.41 -21.24 -15.75
N ASN A 5 -32.24 -20.38 -16.77
CA ASN A 5 -31.15 -19.40 -16.84
C ASN A 5 -31.24 -18.34 -15.73
N ILE A 6 -32.46 -17.97 -15.32
CA ILE A 6 -32.66 -17.13 -14.13
C ILE A 6 -32.35 -17.95 -12.86
N GLY A 7 -32.85 -19.19 -12.78
CA GLY A 7 -32.65 -20.07 -11.63
C GLY A 7 -31.19 -20.38 -11.29
N THR A 8 -30.33 -20.55 -12.30
CA THR A 8 -28.88 -20.78 -12.10
C THR A 8 -28.15 -19.61 -11.44
N CYS A 9 -28.74 -18.41 -11.46
CA CYS A 9 -28.17 -17.23 -10.80
C CYS A 9 -28.32 -17.27 -9.28
N ILE A 10 -29.27 -18.04 -8.74
CA ILE A 10 -29.55 -18.12 -7.30
C ILE A 10 -28.31 -18.62 -6.54
N THR A 11 -27.62 -19.63 -7.06
CA THR A 11 -26.40 -20.16 -6.44
C THR A 11 -25.30 -19.11 -6.36
N ALA A 12 -25.11 -18.30 -7.41
CA ALA A 12 -24.14 -17.22 -7.42
C ALA A 12 -24.52 -16.09 -6.43
N LEU A 13 -25.81 -15.76 -6.32
CA LEU A 13 -26.29 -14.78 -5.36
C LEU A 13 -26.06 -15.23 -3.91
N ILE A 14 -26.43 -16.47 -3.59
CA ILE A 14 -26.22 -17.06 -2.25
C ILE A 14 -24.72 -17.13 -1.95
N SER A 15 -23.90 -17.60 -2.88
CA SER A 15 -22.44 -17.65 -2.70
C SER A 15 -21.79 -16.27 -2.56
N SER A 16 -22.43 -15.21 -3.06
CA SER A 16 -21.93 -13.84 -2.91
C SER A 16 -22.37 -13.18 -1.59
N ALA A 17 -23.36 -13.74 -0.89
CA ALA A 17 -23.79 -13.25 0.41
C ALA A 17 -22.66 -13.43 1.44
N GLY A 18 -22.20 -12.33 2.04
CA GLY A 18 -21.05 -12.33 2.97
C GLY A 18 -19.68 -12.10 2.32
N THR A 19 -19.60 -11.96 0.99
CA THR A 19 -18.32 -11.72 0.27
C THR A 19 -18.08 -10.23 -0.06
N ASN A 20 -16.92 -9.93 -0.67
CA ASN A 20 -16.56 -8.57 -1.10
C ASN A 20 -17.51 -7.99 -2.17
N LYS A 21 -17.45 -6.68 -2.39
CA LYS A 21 -18.39 -5.99 -3.30
C LYS A 21 -18.25 -6.44 -4.75
N ASN A 22 -17.05 -6.79 -5.19
CA ASN A 22 -16.83 -7.24 -6.56
C ASN A 22 -17.46 -8.60 -6.82
N ALA A 23 -17.43 -9.51 -5.84
CA ALA A 23 -18.16 -10.77 -5.90
C ALA A 23 -19.68 -10.56 -5.92
N LYS A 24 -20.21 -9.62 -5.12
CA LYS A 24 -21.63 -9.22 -5.17
C LYS A 24 -22.01 -8.58 -6.51
N ARG A 25 -21.13 -7.76 -7.08
CA ARG A 25 -21.31 -7.15 -8.41
C ARG A 25 -21.28 -8.19 -9.52
N ALA A 26 -20.35 -9.14 -9.48
CA ALA A 26 -20.30 -10.24 -10.45
C ALA A 26 -21.57 -11.11 -10.39
N ALA A 27 -22.07 -11.42 -9.19
CA ALA A 27 -23.34 -12.12 -9.01
C ALA A 27 -24.53 -11.30 -9.53
N ALA A 28 -24.54 -9.98 -9.28
CA ALA A 28 -25.57 -9.08 -9.79
C ALA A 28 -25.52 -8.93 -11.33
N VAL A 29 -24.33 -8.85 -11.93
CA VAL A 29 -24.12 -8.88 -13.39
C VAL A 29 -24.69 -10.18 -13.96
N HIS A 30 -24.36 -11.32 -13.37
CA HIS A 30 -24.85 -12.63 -13.82
C HIS A 30 -26.39 -12.71 -13.76
N LEU A 31 -27.00 -12.21 -12.68
CA LEU A 31 -28.45 -12.15 -12.55
C LEU A 31 -29.09 -11.21 -13.59
N LEU A 32 -28.61 -9.97 -13.70
CA LEU A 32 -29.16 -8.96 -14.60
C LEU A 32 -29.00 -9.37 -16.07
N PHE A 33 -27.86 -9.95 -16.44
CA PHE A 33 -27.62 -10.52 -17.77
C PHE A 33 -28.71 -11.54 -18.14
N ASN A 34 -29.03 -12.48 -17.24
CA ASN A 34 -30.03 -13.51 -17.48
C ASN A 34 -31.47 -12.98 -17.44
N ILE A 35 -31.78 -12.00 -16.59
CA ILE A 35 -33.11 -11.35 -16.55
C ILE A 35 -33.35 -10.56 -17.84
N ILE A 36 -32.41 -9.69 -18.24
CA ILE A 36 -32.55 -8.85 -19.42
C ILE A 36 -32.57 -9.71 -20.70
N GLY A 37 -31.65 -10.69 -20.79
CA GLY A 37 -31.62 -11.64 -21.89
C GLY A 37 -32.92 -12.44 -22.02
N THR A 38 -33.49 -12.89 -20.89
CA THR A 38 -34.78 -13.58 -20.87
C THR A 38 -35.92 -12.67 -21.31
N ALA A 39 -36.00 -11.45 -20.79
CA ALA A 39 -37.04 -10.50 -21.16
C ALA A 39 -36.99 -10.18 -22.66
N PHE A 40 -35.81 -9.93 -23.21
CA PHE A 40 -35.62 -9.68 -24.64
C PHE A 40 -36.06 -10.87 -25.49
N CYS A 41 -35.56 -12.08 -25.19
CA CYS A 41 -35.88 -13.27 -25.98
C CYS A 41 -37.38 -13.61 -25.89
N LEU A 42 -38.01 -13.38 -24.73
CA LEU A 42 -39.44 -13.57 -24.56
C LEU A 42 -40.26 -12.56 -25.38
N SER A 43 -39.89 -11.28 -25.37
CA SER A 43 -40.53 -10.26 -26.20
C SER A 43 -40.37 -10.56 -27.69
N LEU A 44 -39.17 -10.94 -28.13
CA LEU A 44 -38.90 -11.35 -29.51
C LEU A 44 -39.76 -12.55 -29.91
N TYR A 45 -39.87 -13.55 -29.03
CA TYR A 45 -40.73 -14.71 -29.22
C TYR A 45 -42.21 -14.32 -29.37
N MET A 46 -42.73 -13.43 -28.52
CA MET A 46 -44.11 -12.97 -28.60
C MET A 46 -44.40 -12.23 -29.92
N ILE A 47 -43.46 -11.41 -30.39
CA ILE A 47 -43.58 -10.68 -31.65
C ILE A 47 -43.55 -11.65 -32.83
N LEU A 48 -42.57 -12.56 -32.88
CA LEU A 48 -42.43 -13.52 -33.97
C LEU A 48 -43.60 -14.50 -34.03
N SER A 49 -44.10 -14.96 -32.88
CA SER A 49 -45.27 -15.86 -32.83
C SER A 49 -46.57 -15.17 -33.23
N SER A 50 -46.68 -13.85 -33.05
CA SER A 50 -47.82 -13.07 -33.52
C SER A 50 -47.78 -12.78 -35.04
N LEU A 51 -46.59 -12.73 -35.64
CA LEU A 51 -46.41 -12.39 -37.06
C LEU A 51 -46.28 -13.61 -37.95
N PHE A 52 -45.78 -14.73 -37.42
CA PHE A 52 -45.52 -15.96 -38.17
C PHE A 52 -45.99 -17.18 -37.38
N PRO A 53 -46.70 -18.14 -38.03
CA PRO A 53 -47.00 -19.42 -37.41
C PRO A 53 -45.71 -20.24 -37.27
N LEU A 54 -45.10 -20.20 -36.08
CA LEU A 54 -43.88 -20.95 -35.74
C LEU A 54 -44.18 -22.46 -35.68
N SER A 55 -44.18 -23.13 -36.83
CA SER A 55 -44.52 -24.56 -36.96
C SER A 55 -43.64 -25.49 -36.12
N ILE A 56 -42.43 -25.03 -35.76
CA ILE A 56 -41.47 -25.75 -34.90
C ILE A 56 -41.97 -25.95 -33.46
N LEU A 57 -42.96 -25.18 -33.01
CA LEU A 57 -43.55 -25.27 -31.67
C LEU A 57 -44.68 -26.29 -31.58
N ASN A 58 -45.18 -26.78 -32.71
CA ASN A 58 -46.28 -27.76 -32.77
C ASN A 58 -45.78 -29.21 -32.62
N SER A 59 -44.47 -29.42 -32.62
CA SER A 59 -43.83 -30.71 -32.37
C SER A 59 -43.30 -30.81 -30.95
N PRO A 60 -43.33 -31.99 -30.31
CA PRO A 60 -42.68 -32.21 -29.02
C PRO A 60 -41.20 -31.81 -29.06
N ALA A 61 -40.72 -31.17 -28.00
CA ALA A 61 -39.33 -30.73 -27.92
C ALA A 61 -38.38 -31.94 -27.87
N SER A 62 -37.50 -32.07 -28.88
CA SER A 62 -36.45 -33.09 -28.90
C SER A 62 -35.25 -32.67 -28.04
N LEU A 63 -34.45 -33.65 -27.58
CA LEU A 63 -33.24 -33.38 -26.80
C LEU A 63 -32.28 -32.41 -27.52
N PHE A 64 -32.10 -32.62 -28.82
CA PHE A 64 -31.32 -31.74 -29.69
C PHE A 64 -31.95 -30.35 -29.82
N GLY A 65 -33.28 -30.26 -29.97
CA GLY A 65 -33.99 -28.99 -30.06
C GLY A 65 -33.85 -28.14 -28.79
N ILE A 66 -33.90 -28.77 -27.62
CA ILE A 66 -33.69 -28.09 -26.33
C ILE A 66 -32.26 -27.54 -26.24
N ALA A 67 -31.26 -28.36 -26.59
CA ALA A 67 -29.86 -27.95 -26.58
C ALA A 67 -29.58 -26.79 -27.55
N LEU A 68 -30.08 -26.89 -28.79
CA LEU A 68 -29.94 -25.85 -29.80
C LEU A 68 -30.59 -24.54 -29.35
N CYS A 69 -31.84 -24.60 -28.86
CA CYS A 69 -32.53 -23.42 -28.34
C CYS A 69 -31.78 -22.78 -27.16
N HIS A 70 -31.19 -23.59 -26.27
CA HIS A 70 -30.41 -23.10 -25.13
C HIS A 70 -29.11 -22.41 -25.58
N SER A 71 -28.38 -23.00 -26.52
CA SER A 71 -27.15 -22.40 -27.08
C SER A 71 -27.45 -21.12 -27.85
N VAL A 72 -28.46 -21.11 -28.71
CA VAL A 72 -28.87 -19.91 -29.47
C VAL A 72 -29.31 -18.80 -28.52
N PHE A 73 -30.07 -19.13 -27.46
CA PHE A 73 -30.45 -18.17 -26.43
C PHE A 73 -29.22 -17.50 -25.79
N ASN A 74 -28.24 -18.29 -25.33
CA ASN A 74 -27.07 -17.75 -24.65
C ASN A 74 -26.21 -16.91 -25.59
N VAL A 75 -25.99 -17.37 -26.83
CA VAL A 75 -25.24 -16.61 -27.84
C VAL A 75 -25.93 -15.28 -28.14
N LEU A 76 -27.25 -15.28 -28.34
CA LEU A 76 -28.01 -14.06 -28.61
C LEU A 76 -27.94 -13.08 -27.42
N CYS A 77 -28.09 -13.58 -26.19
CA CYS A 77 -27.94 -12.76 -24.99
C CYS A 77 -26.55 -12.14 -24.90
N THR A 78 -25.49 -12.91 -25.17
CA THR A 78 -24.12 -12.41 -25.17
C THR A 78 -23.90 -11.34 -26.23
N VAL A 79 -24.34 -11.56 -27.48
CA VAL A 79 -24.20 -10.60 -28.58
C VAL A 79 -24.89 -9.28 -28.26
N ILE A 80 -26.04 -9.31 -27.61
CA ILE A 80 -26.79 -8.11 -27.21
C ILE A 80 -26.15 -7.43 -26.01
N MET A 81 -25.72 -8.18 -24.99
CA MET A 81 -25.18 -7.60 -23.77
C MET A 81 -23.76 -7.06 -23.93
N LEU A 82 -22.97 -7.58 -24.88
CA LEU A 82 -21.59 -7.16 -25.13
C LEU A 82 -21.44 -5.66 -25.44
N PRO A 83 -22.22 -5.04 -26.36
CA PRO A 83 -22.20 -3.58 -26.56
C PRO A 83 -22.82 -2.78 -25.41
N LEU A 84 -23.65 -3.42 -24.58
CA LEU A 84 -24.35 -2.83 -23.44
C LEU A 84 -23.59 -3.02 -22.10
N SER A 85 -22.37 -3.53 -22.14
CA SER A 85 -21.55 -3.82 -20.96
C SER A 85 -21.38 -2.60 -20.04
N ASN A 86 -21.11 -1.42 -20.61
CA ASN A 86 -20.98 -0.16 -19.87
C ASN A 86 -22.31 0.27 -19.20
N LEU A 87 -23.46 -0.08 -19.78
CA LEU A 87 -24.77 0.21 -19.17
C LEU A 87 -25.06 -0.77 -18.03
N LEU A 88 -24.73 -2.05 -18.23
CA LEU A 88 -24.86 -3.09 -17.22
C LEU A 88 -23.99 -2.79 -15.99
N GLU A 89 -22.77 -2.30 -16.21
CA GLU A 89 -21.89 -1.81 -15.15
C GLU A 89 -22.54 -0.68 -14.33
N LYS A 90 -23.10 0.33 -14.99
CA LYS A 90 -23.80 1.45 -14.32
C LYS A 90 -25.02 0.98 -13.51
N LEU A 91 -25.77 0.02 -14.02
CA LEU A 91 -26.92 -0.56 -13.32
C LEU A 91 -26.48 -1.35 -12.08
N VAL A 92 -25.43 -2.13 -12.21
CA VAL A 92 -24.89 -2.95 -11.11
C VAL A 92 -24.25 -2.08 -10.04
N THR A 93 -23.50 -1.04 -10.41
CA THR A 93 -22.94 -0.07 -9.46
C THR A 93 -24.02 0.76 -8.78
N LYS A 94 -25.20 0.95 -9.40
CA LYS A 94 -26.37 1.53 -8.72
C LYS A 94 -27.06 0.55 -7.76
N LEU A 95 -27.16 -0.73 -8.13
CA LEU A 95 -27.80 -1.77 -7.32
C LEU A 95 -26.93 -2.17 -6.11
N VAL A 96 -25.60 -2.14 -6.29
CA VAL A 96 -24.58 -2.37 -5.26
C VAL A 96 -23.70 -1.11 -5.18
N PRO A 97 -24.20 -0.03 -4.52
CA PRO A 97 -23.53 1.26 -4.46
C PRO A 97 -22.17 1.21 -3.78
N ASP A 98 -21.26 2.04 -4.26
CA ASP A 98 -20.04 2.35 -3.53
C ASP A 98 -20.40 2.97 -2.19
N SER A 99 -19.74 2.53 -1.13
CA SER A 99 -19.77 3.26 0.13
C SER A 99 -18.96 4.52 -0.12
N ARG A 100 -19.49 5.69 0.24
CA ARG A 100 -18.75 6.97 0.27
C ARG A 100 -17.63 6.94 1.32
N ARG A 101 -16.65 6.09 1.10
CA ARG A 101 -15.39 6.01 1.83
C ARG A 101 -14.34 5.92 0.71
N PHE A 102 -13.94 7.11 0.26
CA PHE A 102 -12.78 7.48 -0.55
C PHE A 102 -12.01 6.30 -1.17
N ASP A 103 -11.95 6.14 -2.50
CA ASP A 103 -10.92 5.36 -3.27
C ASP A 103 -10.29 4.10 -2.61
N LYS A 104 -11.07 3.31 -1.85
CA LYS A 104 -10.54 2.36 -0.84
C LYS A 104 -10.23 0.93 -1.31
N ASP A 105 -10.29 0.57 -2.60
CA ASP A 105 -10.39 -0.86 -2.98
C ASP A 105 -9.42 -1.41 -4.05
N ARG A 106 -8.52 -0.62 -4.66
CA ARG A 106 -7.56 -1.17 -5.65
C ARG A 106 -6.49 -2.08 -5.03
N SER A 107 -5.99 -1.78 -3.83
CA SER A 107 -4.98 -2.62 -3.18
C SER A 107 -5.60 -3.80 -2.43
N CYS A 108 -6.82 -3.66 -1.89
CA CYS A 108 -7.62 -4.79 -1.38
C CYS A 108 -8.02 -5.78 -2.47
N THR A 109 -8.19 -5.35 -3.71
CA THR A 109 -8.47 -6.27 -4.83
C THR A 109 -7.25 -7.05 -5.31
N LYS A 110 -6.03 -6.53 -5.09
CA LYS A 110 -4.78 -7.25 -5.41
C LYS A 110 -4.55 -8.47 -4.52
N LEU A 111 -5.05 -8.44 -3.27
CA LEU A 111 -4.86 -9.50 -2.28
C LEU A 111 -6.13 -10.35 -2.09
N ASP A 112 -6.62 -10.94 -3.18
CA ASP A 112 -7.73 -11.91 -3.14
C ASP A 112 -7.28 -13.21 -2.45
N GLU A 113 -8.06 -13.70 -1.49
CA GLU A 113 -7.80 -14.96 -0.79
C GLU A 113 -7.76 -16.17 -1.74
N ARG A 114 -8.41 -16.09 -2.90
CA ARG A 114 -8.33 -17.14 -3.94
C ARG A 114 -6.91 -17.32 -4.47
N LEU A 115 -6.08 -16.28 -4.44
CA LEU A 115 -4.69 -16.36 -4.86
C LEU A 115 -3.83 -17.18 -3.89
N LEU A 116 -4.29 -17.48 -2.68
CA LEU A 116 -3.60 -18.39 -1.75
C LEU A 116 -3.43 -19.81 -2.34
N ALA A 117 -4.28 -20.20 -3.30
CA ALA A 117 -4.12 -21.45 -4.06
C ALA A 117 -2.93 -21.42 -5.04
N ALA A 118 -2.38 -20.23 -5.33
CA ALA A 118 -1.21 -20.00 -6.17
C ALA A 118 -0.16 -19.14 -5.41
N PRO A 119 0.56 -19.72 -4.43
CA PRO A 119 1.39 -18.94 -3.52
C PRO A 119 2.47 -18.03 -4.15
N PRO A 120 3.15 -18.40 -5.25
CA PRO A 120 4.09 -17.49 -5.90
C PRO A 120 3.42 -16.20 -6.42
N VAL A 121 2.20 -16.31 -6.98
CA VAL A 121 1.44 -15.16 -7.49
C VAL A 121 0.93 -14.31 -6.34
N ALA A 122 0.45 -14.94 -5.27
CA ALA A 122 0.05 -14.27 -4.05
C ALA A 122 1.20 -13.45 -3.44
N LEU A 123 2.39 -14.03 -3.37
CA LEU A 123 3.59 -13.37 -2.86
C LEU A 123 4.02 -12.17 -3.72
N GLU A 124 3.94 -12.29 -5.05
CA GLU A 124 4.19 -11.19 -5.98
C GLU A 124 3.20 -10.02 -5.75
N GLN A 125 1.92 -10.32 -5.53
CA GLN A 125 0.93 -9.28 -5.18
C GLN A 125 1.22 -8.63 -3.82
N CYS A 126 1.65 -9.41 -2.83
CA CYS A 126 2.10 -8.85 -1.54
C CYS A 126 3.27 -7.89 -1.73
N SER A 127 4.28 -8.28 -2.51
CA SER A 127 5.42 -7.41 -2.82
C SER A 127 4.97 -6.11 -3.50
N ALA A 128 4.08 -6.18 -4.50
CA ALA A 128 3.58 -5.00 -5.19
C ALA A 128 2.80 -4.04 -4.27
N VAL A 129 2.01 -4.56 -3.33
CA VAL A 129 1.28 -3.74 -2.35
C VAL A 129 2.23 -3.19 -1.27
N ALA A 130 3.24 -3.95 -0.86
CA ALA A 130 4.27 -3.48 0.07
C ALA A 130 5.12 -2.36 -0.55
N CYS A 131 5.45 -2.42 -1.85
CA CYS A 131 6.10 -1.31 -2.56
C CYS A 131 5.23 -0.05 -2.55
N GLU A 132 3.91 -0.18 -2.78
CA GLU A 132 2.97 0.95 -2.69
C GLU A 132 2.97 1.54 -1.28
N MET A 133 2.97 0.70 -0.23
CA MET A 133 3.08 1.14 1.17
C MET A 133 4.36 1.92 1.43
N ALA A 134 5.50 1.38 0.99
CA ALA A 134 6.81 2.00 1.17
C ALA A 134 6.89 3.40 0.55
N GLU A 135 6.38 3.56 -0.68
CA GLU A 135 6.33 4.86 -1.36
C GLU A 135 5.51 5.89 -0.56
N ILE A 136 4.37 5.47 0.00
CA ILE A 136 3.49 6.33 0.79
C ILE A 136 4.16 6.74 2.12
N SER A 137 4.79 5.80 2.82
CA SER A 137 5.49 6.09 4.08
C SER A 137 6.60 7.12 3.89
N VAL A 138 7.41 6.96 2.83
CA VAL A 138 8.51 7.89 2.53
C VAL A 138 7.98 9.26 2.08
N GLU A 139 6.86 9.30 1.35
CA GLU A 139 6.20 10.54 1.01
C GLU A 139 5.63 11.26 2.25
N ALA A 140 5.12 10.51 3.24
CA ALA A 140 4.63 11.06 4.50
C ALA A 140 5.75 11.77 5.27
N ILE A 141 6.92 11.14 5.42
CA ILE A 141 8.09 11.78 6.04
C ILE A 141 8.54 13.02 5.29
N ARG A 142 8.64 12.96 3.96
CA ARG A 142 9.02 14.11 3.13
C ARG A 142 8.05 15.28 3.28
N GLU A 143 6.76 15.01 3.49
CA GLU A 143 5.76 16.04 3.78
C GLU A 143 5.86 16.56 5.21
N ALA A 144 6.04 15.68 6.20
CA ALA A 144 6.17 16.06 7.61
C ALA A 144 7.37 16.98 7.84
N VAL A 145 8.51 16.67 7.24
CA VAL A 145 9.74 17.49 7.30
C VAL A 145 9.52 18.89 6.72
N LYS A 146 8.71 19.02 5.65
CA LYS A 146 8.38 20.34 5.07
C LYS A 146 7.55 21.20 6.03
N ALA A 147 6.81 20.60 6.96
CA ALA A 147 6.02 21.34 7.95
C ALA A 147 6.88 22.25 8.83
N PHE A 148 8.17 21.93 9.00
CA PHE A 148 9.12 22.78 9.73
C PHE A 148 9.42 24.11 9.03
N GLY A 149 9.36 24.13 7.69
CA GLY A 149 9.54 25.34 6.88
C GLY A 149 8.26 26.14 6.68
N GLY A 150 7.10 25.57 7.03
CA GLY A 150 5.80 26.21 6.89
C GLY A 150 4.66 25.21 7.07
N PHE A 151 3.97 25.30 8.21
CA PHE A 151 2.80 24.48 8.48
C PHE A 151 1.61 24.89 7.60
N SER A 152 0.87 23.91 7.08
CA SER A 152 -0.44 24.14 6.47
C SER A 152 -1.43 23.03 6.86
N PRO A 153 -2.72 23.36 7.06
CA PRO A 153 -3.76 22.35 7.32
C PRO A 153 -3.88 21.30 6.21
N GLU A 154 -3.57 21.66 4.97
CA GLU A 154 -3.57 20.75 3.83
C GLU A 154 -2.45 19.72 3.93
N LEU A 155 -1.24 20.15 4.27
CA LEU A 155 -0.09 19.28 4.51
C LEU A 155 -0.36 18.33 5.68
N ALA A 156 -0.91 18.88 6.78
CA ALA A 156 -1.27 18.12 7.97
C ALA A 156 -2.29 17.01 7.68
N ARG A 157 -3.32 17.33 6.89
CA ARG A 157 -4.31 16.34 6.45
C ARG A 157 -3.69 15.28 5.54
N SER A 158 -2.79 15.69 4.66
CA SER A 158 -2.10 14.80 3.72
C SER A 158 -1.26 13.76 4.46
N VAL A 159 -0.42 14.18 5.41
CA VAL A 159 0.42 13.27 6.23
C VAL A 159 -0.44 12.28 7.02
N ARG A 160 -1.47 12.74 7.74
CA ARG A 160 -2.39 11.86 8.49
C ARG A 160 -3.13 10.87 7.58
N THR A 161 -3.52 11.30 6.38
CA THR A 161 -4.18 10.39 5.42
C THR A 161 -3.23 9.29 4.92
N LYS A 162 -1.93 9.61 4.81
CA LYS A 162 -0.90 8.64 4.39
C LYS A 162 -0.64 7.62 5.49
N GLU A 163 -0.54 8.05 6.75
CA GLU A 163 -0.42 7.14 7.90
C GLU A 163 -1.64 6.20 8.02
N GLU A 164 -2.87 6.72 7.94
CA GLU A 164 -4.07 5.88 7.95
C GLU A 164 -4.08 4.84 6.81
N LYS A 165 -3.42 5.16 5.68
CA LYS A 165 -3.29 4.27 4.54
C LYS A 165 -2.20 3.21 4.77
N THR A 166 -1.09 3.56 5.40
CA THR A 166 0.00 2.63 5.72
C THR A 166 -0.43 1.63 6.78
N ASP A 167 -1.11 2.05 7.85
CA ASP A 167 -1.68 1.15 8.88
C ASP A 167 -2.57 0.08 8.26
N ARG A 168 -3.47 0.53 7.37
CA ARG A 168 -4.37 -0.39 6.69
C ARG A 168 -3.60 -1.36 5.79
N PHE A 169 -2.54 -0.92 5.15
CA PHE A 169 -1.69 -1.81 4.35
C PHE A 169 -0.95 -2.82 5.23
N GLU A 170 -0.43 -2.39 6.38
CA GLU A 170 0.18 -3.29 7.36
C GLU A 170 -0.80 -4.37 7.82
N ASP A 171 -2.03 -4.00 8.21
CA ASP A 171 -3.08 -4.93 8.62
C ASP A 171 -3.39 -5.99 7.56
N ILE A 172 -3.61 -5.53 6.32
CA ILE A 172 -3.99 -6.40 5.20
C ILE A 172 -2.82 -7.29 4.80
N LEU A 173 -1.63 -6.72 4.61
CA LEU A 173 -0.43 -7.45 4.22
C LEU A 173 -0.03 -8.43 5.32
N GLY A 174 0.01 -8.00 6.58
CA GLY A 174 0.34 -8.82 7.72
C GLY A 174 -0.60 -10.03 7.82
N THR A 175 -1.91 -9.79 7.79
CA THR A 175 -2.91 -10.87 7.81
C THR A 175 -2.73 -11.84 6.64
N TYR A 176 -2.51 -11.31 5.43
CA TYR A 176 -2.40 -12.12 4.23
C TYR A 176 -1.10 -12.94 4.19
N LEU A 177 0.03 -12.33 4.56
CA LEU A 177 1.34 -12.98 4.63
C LEU A 177 1.38 -14.08 5.70
N VAL A 178 0.72 -13.86 6.86
CA VAL A 178 0.56 -14.91 7.88
C VAL A 178 -0.24 -16.09 7.31
N LYS A 179 -1.37 -15.85 6.64
CA LYS A 179 -2.14 -16.91 5.96
C LYS A 179 -1.32 -17.62 4.89
N LEU A 180 -0.53 -16.88 4.10
CA LEU A 180 0.32 -17.42 3.05
C LEU A 180 1.44 -18.30 3.62
N SER A 181 2.03 -17.91 4.74
CA SER A 181 3.07 -18.68 5.44
C SER A 181 2.59 -20.05 5.94
N ALA A 182 1.29 -20.18 6.25
CA ALA A 182 0.67 -21.44 6.63
C ALA A 182 0.41 -22.39 5.44
N MET A 183 0.53 -21.92 4.20
CA MET A 183 0.37 -22.75 3.01
C MET A 183 1.65 -23.53 2.69
N ARG A 184 1.56 -24.53 1.81
CA ARG A 184 2.75 -25.24 1.29
C ARG A 184 3.53 -24.33 0.33
N ILE A 185 4.38 -23.47 0.88
CA ILE A 185 5.30 -22.60 0.14
C ILE A 185 6.73 -23.14 0.14
N SER A 186 7.52 -22.75 -0.87
CA SER A 186 8.95 -23.11 -0.94
C SER A 186 9.73 -22.46 0.20
N ALA A 187 10.96 -22.93 0.44
CA ALA A 187 11.84 -22.31 1.43
C ALA A 187 12.15 -20.85 1.09
N GLU A 188 12.34 -20.55 -0.19
CA GLU A 188 12.54 -19.20 -0.72
C GLU A 188 11.29 -18.33 -0.53
N GLY A 189 10.09 -18.87 -0.79
CA GLY A 189 8.83 -18.15 -0.57
C GLY A 189 8.58 -17.83 0.90
N ASN A 190 8.96 -18.73 1.83
CA ASN A 190 8.90 -18.48 3.27
C ASN A 190 9.82 -17.33 3.68
N LYS A 191 11.06 -17.31 3.17
CA LYS A 191 12.03 -16.23 3.44
C LYS A 191 11.50 -14.88 2.96
N GLU A 192 10.95 -14.85 1.75
CA GLU A 192 10.38 -13.63 1.18
C GLU A 192 9.14 -13.14 1.94
N ALA A 193 8.25 -14.05 2.36
CA ALA A 193 7.10 -13.69 3.19
C ALA A 193 7.52 -13.13 4.56
N ALA A 194 8.53 -13.73 5.20
CA ALA A 194 9.10 -13.24 6.46
C ALA A 194 9.78 -11.88 6.27
N LYS A 195 10.47 -11.66 5.15
CA LYS A 195 11.04 -10.35 4.77
C LYS A 195 9.95 -9.28 4.72
N LEU A 196 8.90 -9.54 3.94
CA LEU A 196 7.80 -8.59 3.77
C LEU A 196 7.13 -8.29 5.11
N LEU A 197 6.88 -9.30 5.96
CA LEU A 197 6.31 -9.10 7.30
C LEU A 197 7.13 -8.17 8.18
N LYS A 198 8.46 -8.24 8.11
CA LYS A 198 9.33 -7.35 8.88
C LYS A 198 9.34 -5.94 8.28
N ILE A 199 9.57 -5.84 6.98
CA ILE A 199 9.72 -4.55 6.28
C ILE A 199 8.44 -3.70 6.32
N ILE A 200 7.25 -4.31 6.23
CA ILE A 200 6.00 -3.55 6.32
C ILE A 200 5.85 -2.87 7.69
N GLY A 201 6.30 -3.51 8.77
CA GLY A 201 6.28 -2.91 10.10
C GLY A 201 7.25 -1.72 10.19
N ASP A 202 8.45 -1.83 9.64
CA ASP A 202 9.40 -0.69 9.60
C ASP A 202 8.84 0.48 8.77
N PHE A 203 8.13 0.23 7.66
CA PHE A 203 7.48 1.30 6.88
C PHE A 203 6.25 1.91 7.58
N GLU A 204 5.49 1.15 8.37
CA GLU A 204 4.44 1.70 9.22
C GLU A 204 5.03 2.64 10.26
N ARG A 205 6.09 2.22 10.96
CA ARG A 205 6.77 3.07 11.95
C ARG A 205 7.33 4.37 11.36
N ILE A 206 7.86 4.32 10.14
CA ILE A 206 8.29 5.52 9.42
C ILE A 206 7.10 6.49 9.21
N ALA A 207 5.91 5.97 8.90
CA ALA A 207 4.72 6.81 8.76
C ALA A 207 4.19 7.34 10.10
N ASP A 208 4.24 6.54 11.18
CA ASP A 208 3.94 6.98 12.55
C ASP A 208 4.81 8.18 12.94
N HIS A 209 6.14 8.06 12.75
CA HIS A 209 7.07 9.13 13.06
C HIS A 209 6.82 10.39 12.20
N ALA A 210 6.28 10.25 10.98
CA ALA A 210 5.84 11.40 10.19
C ALA A 210 4.70 12.16 10.86
N VAL A 211 3.76 11.46 11.49
CA VAL A 211 2.68 12.09 12.26
C VAL A 211 3.23 12.77 13.51
N ASN A 212 4.16 12.13 14.24
CA ASN A 212 4.79 12.76 15.42
C ASN A 212 5.52 14.06 15.05
N LEU A 213 6.28 14.06 13.94
CA LEU A 213 6.96 15.27 13.43
C LEU A 213 5.96 16.37 13.05
N LEU A 214 4.82 15.99 12.45
CA LEU A 214 3.74 16.91 12.15
C LEU A 214 3.15 17.52 13.43
N GLU A 215 2.91 16.71 14.47
CA GLU A 215 2.38 17.17 15.76
C GLU A 215 3.35 18.13 16.45
N ALA A 216 4.67 17.86 16.37
CA ALA A 216 5.70 18.77 16.87
C ALA A 216 5.71 20.11 16.10
N ALA A 217 5.47 20.08 14.79
CA ALA A 217 5.30 21.31 13.98
C ALA A 217 4.02 22.07 14.35
N GLU A 218 2.90 21.37 14.56
CA GLU A 218 1.63 21.95 15.02
C GLU A 218 1.79 22.59 16.40
N GLU A 219 2.51 21.94 17.32
CA GLU A 219 2.81 22.48 18.64
C GLU A 219 3.62 23.78 18.54
N THR A 220 4.64 23.81 17.68
CA THR A 220 5.47 24.99 17.42
C THR A 220 4.61 26.18 16.98
N GLU A 221 3.70 25.96 16.03
CA GLU A 221 2.78 26.99 15.51
C GLU A 221 1.78 27.44 16.57
N ASN A 222 1.10 26.49 17.24
CA ASN A 222 0.06 26.76 18.24
C ASN A 222 0.60 27.55 19.44
N LYS A 223 1.80 27.19 19.91
CA LYS A 223 2.48 27.86 21.03
C LYS A 223 3.31 29.07 20.58
N LYS A 224 3.37 29.36 19.27
CA LYS A 224 4.18 30.44 18.66
C LYS A 224 5.64 30.38 19.09
N LEU A 225 6.18 29.18 19.18
CA LEU A 225 7.59 28.96 19.54
C LEU A 225 8.48 29.44 18.40
N GLN A 226 9.63 30.00 18.76
CA GLN A 226 10.61 30.47 17.79
C GLN A 226 11.93 29.73 17.96
N PHE A 227 12.42 29.19 16.85
CA PHE A 227 13.77 28.69 16.72
C PHE A 227 14.69 29.79 16.22
N THR A 228 15.95 29.78 16.65
CA THR A 228 16.95 30.69 16.09
C THR A 228 17.20 30.35 14.62
N PRO A 229 17.66 31.31 13.80
CA PRO A 229 18.02 31.04 12.41
C PRO A 229 19.05 29.91 12.27
N ALA A 230 19.98 29.80 13.23
CA ALA A 230 20.97 28.73 13.26
C ALA A 230 20.33 27.35 13.55
N ALA A 231 19.37 27.27 14.48
CA ALA A 231 18.65 26.02 14.76
C ALA A 231 17.81 25.55 13.56
N LEU A 232 17.18 26.48 12.84
CA LEU A 232 16.44 26.16 11.61
C LEU A 232 17.36 25.67 10.48
N ALA A 233 18.54 26.28 10.34
CA ALA A 233 19.54 25.83 9.36
C ALA A 233 20.04 24.41 9.67
N GLU A 234 20.31 24.12 10.94
CA GLU A 234 20.70 22.80 11.42
C GLU A 234 19.62 21.75 11.19
N LEU A 235 18.37 22.04 11.58
CA LEU A 235 17.23 21.15 11.32
C LEU A 235 17.05 20.86 9.84
N LYS A 236 17.30 21.84 8.96
CA LYS A 236 17.23 21.66 7.51
C LYS A 236 18.30 20.69 6.99
N VAL A 237 19.51 20.73 7.54
CA VAL A 237 20.58 19.80 7.19
C VAL A 237 20.21 18.38 7.62
N LEU A 238 19.80 18.19 8.88
CA LEU A 238 19.35 16.89 9.40
C LEU A 238 18.16 16.34 8.60
N SER A 239 17.17 17.18 8.34
CA SER A 239 16.00 16.86 7.51
C SER A 239 16.39 16.37 6.12
N SER A 240 17.38 17.01 5.49
CA SER A 240 17.88 16.61 4.18
C SER A 240 18.61 15.27 4.21
N ALA A 241 19.27 14.93 5.32
CA ALA A 241 19.89 13.63 5.52
C ALA A 241 18.82 12.53 5.72
N VAL A 242 17.77 12.81 6.50
CA VAL A 242 16.64 11.90 6.73
C VAL A 242 15.81 11.65 5.47
N GLU A 243 15.58 12.70 4.65
CA GLU A 243 14.97 12.51 3.33
C GLU A 243 15.84 11.59 2.46
N LYS A 244 17.16 11.78 2.47
CA LYS A 244 18.08 10.98 1.67
C LYS A 244 18.14 9.52 2.11
N ILE A 245 18.20 9.25 3.41
CA ILE A 245 18.25 7.87 3.92
C ILE A 245 16.94 7.13 3.63
N SER A 246 15.81 7.82 3.73
CA SER A 246 14.48 7.28 3.38
C SER A 246 14.40 6.91 1.88
N GLU A 247 14.96 7.74 1.00
CA GLU A 247 15.06 7.44 -0.43
C GLU A 247 15.96 6.23 -0.74
N LEU A 248 17.08 6.10 -0.03
CA LEU A 248 17.98 4.95 -0.19
C LEU A 248 17.32 3.65 0.28
N ALA A 249 16.65 3.67 1.44
CA ALA A 249 15.89 2.53 1.95
C ALA A 249 14.78 2.13 0.97
N LEU A 250 13.99 3.10 0.49
CA LEU A 250 12.94 2.85 -0.52
C LEU A 250 13.51 2.22 -1.79
N LYS A 251 14.58 2.81 -2.34
CA LYS A 251 15.22 2.31 -3.56
C LYS A 251 15.73 0.89 -3.36
N SER A 252 16.38 0.63 -2.22
CA SER A 252 16.91 -0.70 -1.89
C SER A 252 15.80 -1.75 -1.84
N PHE A 253 14.65 -1.41 -1.26
CA PHE A 253 13.51 -2.32 -1.16
C PHE A 253 12.81 -2.54 -2.50
N VAL A 254 12.40 -1.46 -3.18
CA VAL A 254 11.59 -1.54 -4.41
C VAL A 254 12.36 -2.19 -5.56
N THR A 255 13.68 -1.94 -5.65
CA THR A 255 14.50 -2.43 -6.76
C THR A 255 15.45 -3.57 -6.38
N ASN A 256 15.43 -4.03 -5.13
CA ASN A 256 16.42 -4.96 -4.55
C ASN A 256 17.88 -4.47 -4.77
N ASP A 257 18.10 -3.15 -4.68
CA ASP A 257 19.40 -2.53 -4.89
C ASP A 257 20.27 -2.64 -3.63
N ILE A 258 21.23 -3.56 -3.66
CA ILE A 258 22.17 -3.83 -2.57
C ILE A 258 23.12 -2.64 -2.34
N GLU A 259 23.52 -1.92 -3.39
CA GLU A 259 24.41 -0.77 -3.24
C GLU A 259 23.69 0.39 -2.54
N ALA A 260 22.40 0.58 -2.83
CA ALA A 260 21.56 1.50 -2.09
C ALA A 260 21.44 1.09 -0.62
N ALA A 261 21.21 -0.20 -0.31
CA ALA A 261 21.15 -0.71 1.06
C ALA A 261 22.47 -0.48 1.82
N LEU A 262 23.61 -0.80 1.19
CA LEU A 262 24.94 -0.58 1.76
C LEU A 262 25.28 0.91 1.98
N SER A 263 24.50 1.83 1.42
CA SER A 263 24.68 3.28 1.61
C SER A 263 23.85 3.83 2.76
N VAL A 264 22.94 3.03 3.34
CA VAL A 264 22.04 3.47 4.43
C VAL A 264 22.80 3.57 5.76
N GLU A 265 23.49 2.50 6.17
CA GLU A 265 24.19 2.46 7.47
C GLU A 265 25.21 3.60 7.66
N PRO A 266 26.10 3.93 6.70
CA PRO A 266 27.02 5.05 6.88
C PRO A 266 26.30 6.41 7.01
N LEU A 267 25.10 6.55 6.47
CA LEU A 267 24.31 7.79 6.57
C LEU A 267 23.55 7.85 7.90
N GLU A 268 23.09 6.72 8.41
CA GLU A 268 22.46 6.62 9.74
C GLU A 268 23.45 7.08 10.84
N GLU A 269 24.69 6.60 10.83
CA GLU A 269 25.73 7.04 11.78
C GLU A 269 26.02 8.55 11.69
N VAL A 270 25.91 9.13 10.49
CA VAL A 270 26.02 10.59 10.30
C VAL A 270 24.82 11.29 10.91
N ILE A 271 23.60 10.78 10.72
CA ILE A 271 22.37 11.32 11.31
C ILE A 271 22.43 11.31 12.83
N ASP A 272 22.95 10.24 13.43
CA ASP A 272 23.19 10.13 14.87
C ASP A 272 24.17 11.19 15.37
N GLY A 273 25.29 11.37 14.67
CA GLY A 273 26.25 12.43 14.97
C GLY A 273 25.63 13.84 14.89
N LEU A 274 24.81 14.10 13.87
CA LEU A 274 24.10 15.36 13.70
C LEU A 274 23.11 15.61 14.84
N LYS A 275 22.34 14.59 15.24
CA LYS A 275 21.40 14.68 16.36
C LYS A 275 22.10 15.12 17.65
N GLU A 276 23.23 14.51 17.98
CA GLU A 276 24.01 14.87 19.18
C GLU A 276 24.62 16.27 19.09
N GLU A 277 25.11 16.66 17.92
CA GLU A 277 25.67 17.99 17.70
C GLU A 277 24.61 19.08 17.80
N ILE A 278 23.45 18.91 17.15
CA ILE A 278 22.32 19.87 17.21
C ILE A 278 21.83 20.01 18.65
N ARG A 279 21.70 18.89 19.38
CA ARG A 279 21.31 18.92 20.79
C ARG A 279 22.30 19.74 21.62
N SER A 280 23.60 19.51 21.43
CA SER A 280 24.67 20.23 22.14
C SER A 280 24.65 21.73 21.82
N ARG A 281 24.52 22.09 20.54
CA ARG A 281 24.40 23.49 20.09
C ARG A 281 23.14 24.16 20.67
N HIS A 282 22.01 23.45 20.77
CA HIS A 282 20.80 23.99 21.36
C HIS A 282 20.92 24.21 22.88
N ILE A 283 21.57 23.31 23.62
CA ILE A 283 21.84 23.50 25.05
C ILE A 283 22.66 24.78 25.29
N ASN A 284 23.65 25.07 24.45
CA ASN A 284 24.41 26.31 24.54
C ASN A 284 23.54 27.56 24.31
N ARG A 285 22.62 27.52 23.34
CA ARG A 285 21.65 28.61 23.10
C ARG A 285 20.72 28.83 24.29
N LEU A 286 20.26 27.74 24.92
CA LEU A 286 19.44 27.80 26.13
C LEU A 286 20.21 28.45 27.28
N GLN A 287 21.48 28.08 27.50
CA GLN A 287 22.33 28.68 28.54
C GLN A 287 22.59 30.18 28.31
N GLN A 288 22.61 30.62 27.05
CA GLN A 288 22.78 32.02 26.66
C GLN A 288 21.47 32.83 26.64
N GLY A 289 20.32 32.17 26.87
CA GLY A 289 19.00 32.81 26.85
C GLY A 289 18.46 33.12 25.45
N GLU A 290 19.05 32.53 24.40
CA GLU A 290 18.66 32.74 23.00
C GLU A 290 17.46 31.88 22.57
N CYS A 291 17.12 30.85 23.35
CA CYS A 291 16.00 29.95 23.09
C CYS A 291 15.16 29.73 24.36
N SER A 292 13.89 29.36 24.16
CA SER A 292 12.99 28.98 25.26
C SER A 292 13.10 27.49 25.58
N ILE A 293 12.89 27.13 26.84
CA ILE A 293 12.85 25.72 27.27
C ILE A 293 11.76 24.93 26.52
N ALA A 294 10.62 25.55 26.24
CA ALA A 294 9.53 24.94 25.47
C ALA A 294 9.98 24.58 24.04
N ALA A 295 10.70 25.47 23.35
CA ALA A 295 11.28 25.16 22.04
C ALA A 295 12.31 24.02 22.12
N GLY A 296 13.05 23.92 23.23
CA GLY A 296 13.98 22.82 23.46
C GLY A 296 13.32 21.44 23.60
N PHE A 297 12.16 21.35 24.25
CA PHE A 297 11.41 20.10 24.31
C PHE A 297 10.93 19.66 22.93
N VAL A 298 10.29 20.57 22.18
CA VAL A 298 9.81 20.28 20.83
C VAL A 298 10.96 19.88 19.89
N LEU A 299 12.12 20.56 19.99
CA LEU A 299 13.30 20.17 19.24
C LEU A 299 13.77 18.76 19.61
N SER A 300 13.79 18.42 20.90
CA SER A 300 14.21 17.10 21.36
C SER A 300 13.30 15.98 20.81
N ASP A 301 11.99 16.23 20.76
CA ASP A 301 11.03 15.29 20.18
C ASP A 301 11.28 15.13 18.69
N MET A 302 11.40 16.25 17.94
CA MET A 302 11.74 16.23 16.51
C MET A 302 13.05 15.46 16.22
N LEU A 303 14.11 15.71 17.00
CA LEU A 303 15.39 15.02 16.85
C LEU A 303 15.26 13.52 17.12
N THR A 304 14.41 13.12 18.05
CA THR A 304 14.17 11.71 18.38
C THR A 304 13.42 11.02 17.24
N ASP A 305 12.31 11.61 16.76
CA ASP A 305 11.55 11.02 15.66
C ASP A 305 12.36 10.95 14.35
N LEU A 306 13.20 11.95 14.06
CA LEU A 306 14.09 11.93 12.88
C LEU A 306 15.15 10.83 12.93
N GLU A 307 15.71 10.54 14.11
CA GLU A 307 16.64 9.41 14.28
C GLU A 307 15.90 8.06 14.23
N ARG A 308 14.73 7.93 14.85
CA ARG A 308 13.95 6.69 14.72
C ARG A 308 13.60 6.36 13.27
N VAL A 309 13.36 7.37 12.44
CA VAL A 309 13.18 7.17 10.99
C VAL A 309 14.46 6.62 10.35
N SER A 310 15.65 7.11 10.71
CA SER A 310 16.91 6.55 10.19
C SER A 310 17.16 5.12 10.67
N ASP A 311 16.84 4.80 11.92
CA ASP A 311 16.96 3.44 12.47
C ASP A 311 16.09 2.46 11.68
N HIS A 312 14.83 2.83 11.41
CA HIS A 312 13.93 2.00 10.61
C HIS A 312 14.41 1.87 9.16
N CYS A 313 15.01 2.91 8.59
CA CYS A 313 15.66 2.82 7.28
C CYS A 313 16.83 1.82 7.29
N SER A 314 17.67 1.84 8.34
CA SER A 314 18.74 0.85 8.53
C SER A 314 18.18 -0.57 8.65
N ASN A 315 17.15 -0.79 9.47
CA ASN A 315 16.51 -2.11 9.62
C ASN A 315 16.04 -2.69 8.28
N ILE A 316 15.45 -1.85 7.42
CA ILE A 316 15.03 -2.22 6.06
C ILE A 316 16.25 -2.60 5.22
N ALA A 317 17.27 -1.75 5.17
CA ALA A 317 18.48 -1.99 4.38
C ALA A 317 19.22 -3.27 4.79
N LEU A 318 19.40 -3.48 6.09
CA LEU A 318 19.98 -4.70 6.65
C LEU A 318 19.15 -5.93 6.28
N CYS A 319 17.82 -5.82 6.27
CA CYS A 319 16.94 -6.89 5.83
C CYS A 319 17.14 -7.26 4.35
N ILE A 320 17.43 -6.28 3.49
CA ILE A 320 17.72 -6.50 2.07
C ILE A 320 19.09 -7.19 1.90
N ILE A 321 20.11 -6.75 2.65
CA ILE A 321 21.46 -7.32 2.60
C ILE A 321 21.49 -8.77 3.10
N ASP A 322 20.85 -9.04 4.24
CA ASP A 322 20.76 -10.36 4.87
C ASP A 322 20.29 -11.43 3.88
N ILE A 323 19.31 -11.07 3.06
CA ILE A 323 18.68 -12.00 2.12
C ILE A 323 19.55 -12.24 0.90
N ALA A 324 20.20 -11.20 0.38
CA ALA A 324 21.18 -11.36 -0.70
C ALA A 324 22.33 -12.29 -0.31
N HIS A 325 22.73 -12.28 0.97
CA HIS A 325 23.79 -13.12 1.51
C HIS A 325 23.32 -14.46 2.09
N ASN A 326 22.02 -14.79 2.02
CA ASN A 326 21.42 -15.99 2.60
C ASN A 326 21.62 -16.14 4.13
N ASN A 327 21.90 -15.04 4.84
CA ASN A 327 22.14 -14.98 6.28
C ASN A 327 21.00 -14.24 6.97
N MET A 328 20.11 -14.95 7.67
CA MET A 328 18.98 -14.33 8.41
C MET A 328 19.39 -13.75 9.78
N ASN A 329 20.56 -13.11 9.89
CA ASN A 329 21.08 -12.57 11.16
C ASN A 329 21.50 -11.10 11.03
N MET A 330 20.54 -10.19 11.23
CA MET A 330 20.70 -8.73 11.16
C MET A 330 21.94 -8.22 11.94
N HIS A 331 22.06 -8.57 13.23
CA HIS A 331 23.20 -8.16 14.06
C HIS A 331 24.56 -8.74 13.61
N ARG A 332 24.58 -9.77 12.75
CA ARG A 332 25.83 -10.27 12.19
C ARG A 332 26.23 -9.41 10.99
N SER A 333 25.28 -9.09 10.12
CA SER A 333 25.50 -8.28 8.92
C SER A 333 25.88 -6.84 9.26
N GLU A 334 25.21 -6.25 10.25
CA GLU A 334 25.58 -4.95 10.85
C GLU A 334 27.05 -4.98 11.31
N ARG A 335 27.43 -5.97 12.13
CA ARG A 335 28.82 -6.13 12.59
C ARG A 335 29.80 -6.46 11.47
N GLU A 336 29.39 -7.12 10.39
CA GLU A 336 30.25 -7.42 9.23
C GLU A 336 30.48 -6.17 8.37
N MET A 337 29.49 -5.29 8.24
CA MET A 337 29.63 -3.97 7.60
C MET A 337 30.59 -3.07 8.38
N HIS A 338 30.36 -2.94 9.70
CA HIS A 338 31.15 -2.10 10.60
C HIS A 338 32.60 -2.60 10.78
N ARG A 339 32.87 -3.91 10.65
CA ARG A 339 34.19 -4.46 11.00
C ARG A 339 35.28 -4.35 9.94
N ASN A 340 34.99 -4.14 8.64
CA ASN A 340 36.03 -4.32 7.60
C ASN A 340 35.83 -3.68 6.22
N SER A 341 34.96 -2.69 6.02
CA SER A 341 34.76 -2.13 4.66
C SER A 341 35.35 -0.74 4.51
N ARG A 342 36.46 -0.59 3.77
CA ARG A 342 36.97 0.73 3.29
C ARG A 342 35.89 1.55 2.58
N GLU A 343 34.89 0.88 2.01
CA GLU A 343 33.75 1.51 1.34
C GLU A 343 32.78 2.15 2.34
N PHE A 344 32.58 1.55 3.52
CA PHE A 344 31.81 2.14 4.60
C PHE A 344 32.46 3.45 5.05
N ASP A 345 33.74 3.40 5.40
CA ASP A 345 34.51 4.58 5.84
C ASP A 345 34.44 5.70 4.79
N ARG A 346 34.59 5.35 3.50
CA ARG A 346 34.51 6.32 2.40
C ARG A 346 33.14 6.99 2.32
N ARG A 347 32.05 6.23 2.43
CA ARG A 347 30.67 6.75 2.36
C ARG A 347 30.35 7.59 3.60
N PHE A 348 30.77 7.14 4.78
CA PHE A 348 30.66 7.90 6.02
C PHE A 348 31.36 9.26 5.88
N GLU A 349 32.64 9.27 5.48
CA GLU A 349 33.40 10.51 5.27
C GLU A 349 32.79 11.43 4.18
N GLU A 350 32.16 10.85 3.15
CA GLU A 350 31.44 11.61 2.13
C GLU A 350 30.18 12.26 2.72
N TYR A 351 29.34 11.49 3.43
CA TYR A 351 28.13 12.01 4.06
C TYR A 351 28.42 13.03 5.16
N SER A 352 29.45 12.81 6.00
CA SER A 352 29.87 13.79 7.02
C SER A 352 30.27 15.12 6.38
N ARG A 353 30.85 15.11 5.18
CA ARG A 353 31.20 16.33 4.43
C ARG A 353 29.97 17.00 3.81
N ILE A 354 29.02 16.23 3.31
CA ILE A 354 27.79 16.76 2.69
C ILE A 354 26.90 17.42 3.74
N TYR A 355 26.76 16.79 4.91
CA TYR A 355 25.81 17.18 5.94
C TYR A 355 26.45 17.90 7.14
N SER A 356 27.63 18.50 6.98
CA SER A 356 28.28 19.27 8.06
C SER A 356 27.46 20.49 8.47
N LEU A 357 27.36 20.75 9.77
CA LEU A 357 26.57 21.83 10.38
C LEU A 357 27.31 23.15 10.61
#